data_AF-A0A800DQP6-F1
#
_entry.id   AF-A0A800DQP6-F1
#
_cell.length_a   1.000
_cell.length_b   1.000
_cell.length_c   1.000
_cell.angle_alpha   90.00
_cell.angle_beta   90.00
_cell.angle_gamma   90.00
#
_symmetry.space_group_name_H-M   'P 1'
#
loop_
_entity.id
_entity.type
_entity.pdbx_description
1 polymer ?
#
loop_
_entity_poly.entity_id
_entity_poly.type
_entity_poly.pdbx_seq_one_letter_code
_entity_poly.pdbx_strand_id
1 'polypeptide(L)' 'MPTIRIPKEHWEKVWETLGQVGPIHRISKDYLYVVSERHLEVLKERNLPYTLEGENPGDANR' A
#
# COMPACT_ATOMS: atom_id res chain seq x y z
N MET A 1 3.03 -10.20 -4.17
CA MET A 1 2.21 -9.50 -3.16
C MET A 1 2.86 -8.15 -2.92
N PRO A 2 2.22 -7.04 -3.34
CA PRO A 2 2.82 -5.72 -3.25
C PRO A 2 3.02 -5.31 -1.78
N THR A 3 4.17 -4.70 -1.52
CA THR A 3 4.44 -4.07 -0.24
C THR A 3 4.36 -2.56 -0.45
N ILE A 4 3.65 -1.88 0.44
CA ILE A 4 3.57 -0.43 0.42
C ILE A 4 4.08 0.14 1.73
N ARG A 5 4.71 1.30 1.64
CA ARG A 5 4.97 2.18 2.76
C ARG A 5 3.95 3.30 2.76
N ILE A 6 3.38 3.55 3.94
CA ILE A 6 2.38 4.59 4.12
C ILE A 6 3.05 5.78 4.80
N PRO A 7 2.96 7.00 4.23
CA PRO A 7 3.52 8.20 4.86
C PRO A 7 2.77 8.50 6.17
N LYS A 8 3.53 8.83 7.22
CA LYS A 8 3.00 9.04 8.58
C LYS A 8 1.91 10.12 8.62
N GLU A 9 2.03 11.16 7.79
CA GLU A 9 1.08 12.29 7.73
C GLU A 9 -0.33 11.87 7.30
N HIS A 10 -0.45 10.82 6.48
CA HIS A 10 -1.73 10.32 5.98
C HIS A 10 -2.04 8.91 6.48
N TRP A 11 -1.29 8.43 7.47
CA TRP A 11 -1.32 7.03 7.87
C TRP A 11 -2.70 6.56 8.29
N GLU A 12 -3.40 7.34 9.13
CA GLU A 12 -4.73 6.97 9.63
C GLU A 12 -5.73 6.82 8.49
N LYS A 13 -5.79 7.80 7.58
CA LYS A 13 -6.73 7.79 6.45
C LYS A 13 -6.46 6.64 5.49
N VAL A 14 -5.19 6.35 5.21
CA VAL A 14 -4.79 5.23 4.35
C VAL A 14 -5.10 3.90 5.04
N TRP A 15 -4.77 3.77 6.32
CA TRP A 15 -5.04 2.57 7.12
C TRP A 15 -6.53 2.25 7.21
N GLU A 16 -7.37 3.24 7.51
CA GLU A 16 -8.83 3.06 7.58
C GLU A 16 -9.44 2.68 6.22
N THR A 17 -8.93 3.27 5.14
CA THR A 17 -9.40 2.94 3.79
C THR A 17 -9.05 1.50 3.44
N LEU A 18 -7.82 1.08 3.74
CA LEU A 18 -7.36 -0.28 3.50
C LEU A 18 -8.13 -1.29 4.36
N GLY A 19 -8.35 -0.99 5.64
CA GLY A 19 -9.11 -1.85 6.56
C GLY A 19 -10.57 -2.06 6.15
N GLN A 20 -11.18 -1.12 5.42
CA GLN A 20 -12.52 -1.28 4.84
C GLN A 20 -12.55 -2.28 3.67
N VAL A 21 -11.43 -2.44 2.96
CA VAL A 21 -11.32 -3.38 1.83
C VAL A 21 -11.06 -4.79 2.33
N GLY A 22 -10.18 -4.94 3.32
CA GLY A 22 -9.85 -6.24 3.88
C GLY A 22 -8.70 -6.21 4.89
N PRO A 23 -8.28 -7.39 5.36
CA PRO A 23 -7.16 -7.50 6.29
C PRO A 23 -5.85 -7.10 5.61
N ILE A 24 -5.07 -6.26 6.29
CA ILE A 24 -3.72 -5.84 5.88
C ILE A 24 -2.69 -6.30 6.90
N HIS A 25 -1.53 -6.72 6.42
CA HIS A 25 -0.47 -7.27 7.27
C HIS A 25 0.69 -6.28 7.38
N ARG A 26 0.93 -5.80 8.60
CA ARG A 26 2.13 -5.01 8.89
C ARG A 26 3.33 -5.93 8.98
N ILE A 27 4.31 -5.73 8.10
CA ILE A 27 5.51 -6.56 8.04
C ILE A 27 6.72 -5.91 8.70
N SER A 28 6.67 -4.61 9.00
CA SER A 28 7.79 -3.92 9.64
C SER A 28 7.34 -2.70 10.45
N LYS A 29 8.23 -2.26 11.35
CA LYS A 29 8.01 -1.08 12.20
C LYS A 29 8.08 0.24 11.41
N ASP A 30 8.61 0.21 10.20
CA ASP A 30 8.80 1.36 9.31
C ASP A 30 7.57 1.74 8.49
N TYR A 31 6.36 1.45 8.99
CA TYR A 31 5.10 1.67 8.29
C TYR A 31 5.01 0.94 6.94
N LEU A 32 5.57 -0.28 6.90
CA LEU A 32 5.54 -1.19 5.75
C LEU A 32 4.43 -2.23 5.91
N TYR A 33 3.60 -2.35 4.88
CA TYR A 33 2.40 -3.17 4.86
C TYR A 33 2.35 -3.99 3.59
N VAL A 34 2.07 -5.28 3.73
CA VAL A 34 1.73 -6.13 2.60
C VAL A 34 0.25 -5.98 2.34
N VAL A 35 -0.05 -5.65 1.08
CA VAL A 35 -1.41 -5.43 0.61
C VAL A 35 -1.68 -6.29 -0.62
N SER A 36 -2.96 -6.45 -0.94
CA SER A 36 -3.41 -7.10 -2.18
C SER A 36 -3.58 -6.08 -3.31
N GLU A 37 -3.70 -6.54 -4.55
CA GLU A 37 -3.91 -5.64 -5.71
C GLU A 37 -5.17 -4.78 -5.57
N ARG A 38 -6.28 -5.33 -5.05
CA ARG A 38 -7.49 -4.55 -4.75
C ARG A 38 -7.26 -3.35 -3.84
N HIS A 39 -6.35 -3.50 -2.88
CA HIS A 39 -6.01 -2.40 -1.98
C HIS A 39 -5.31 -1.27 -2.75
N LEU A 40 -4.39 -1.61 -3.67
CA LEU A 40 -3.74 -0.61 -4.53
C LEU A 40 -4.74 0.10 -5.44
N GLU A 41 -5.72 -0.63 -5.98
CA GLU A 41 -6.79 -0.03 -6.80
C GLU A 41 -7.58 1.01 -6.00
N VAL A 42 -7.98 0.70 -4.77
CA VAL A 42 -8.70 1.66 -3.91
C VAL A 42 -7.81 2.85 -3.55
N LEU A 43 -6.52 2.65 -3.28
CA LEU A 43 -5.59 3.76 -3.02
C LEU A 43 -5.47 4.69 -4.25
N LYS A 44 -5.40 4.13 -5.46
CA LYS A 44 -5.39 4.89 -6.71
C LYS A 44 -6.71 5.64 -6.92
N GLU A 45 -7.84 4.95 -6.78
CA GLU A 45 -9.19 5.51 -6.95
C GLU A 45 -9.44 6.67 -5.98
N ARG A 46 -9.01 6.53 -4.73
CA ARG A 46 -9.17 7.55 -3.69
C ARG A 46 -8.05 8.59 -3.64
N ASN A 47 -7.12 8.52 -4.60
CA ASN A 47 -5.97 9.42 -4.70
C ASN A 47 -5.17 9.52 -3.38
N LEU A 48 -5.00 8.39 -2.71
CA LEU A 48 -4.31 8.31 -1.43
C LEU A 48 -2.80 8.15 -1.64
N PRO A 49 -1.97 8.83 -0.83
CA PRO A 49 -0.52 8.75 -0.98
C PRO A 49 0.02 7.44 -0.40
N TYR A 50 0.79 6.72 -1.19
CA TYR A 50 1.53 5.52 -0.79
C TYR A 50 2.82 5.41 -1.60
N THR A 51 3.79 4.68 -1.06
CA THR A 51 5.03 4.33 -1.75
C THR A 51 5.07 2.83 -1.94
N LEU A 52 5.24 2.34 -3.17
CA LEU A 52 5.46 0.93 -3.43
C LEU A 52 6.90 0.57 -3.10
N GLU A 53 7.08 -0.35 -2.16
CA GLU A 53 8.38 -0.89 -1.76
C GLU A 53 8.47 -2.30 -2.33
N GLY A 54 9.43 -2.54 -3.22
CA GLY A 54 9.62 -3.85 -3.85
C GLY A 54 8.92 -4.04 -5.20
N GLU A 55 8.48 -2.97 -5.87
CA GLU A 55 8.46 -3.04 -7.34
C GLU A 55 9.93 -3.06 -7.78
N ASN A 56 10.46 -4.26 -8.00
CA ASN A 56 11.71 -4.40 -8.70
C ASN A 56 11.51 -3.69 -10.06
N PRO A 57 12.29 -2.65 -10.42
CA PRO A 57 12.11 -1.92 -11.68
C PRO A 57 12.41 -2.78 -12.94
N GLY A 58 12.36 -4.11 -12.86
CA GLY A 58 12.67 -5.06 -13.93
C GLY A 58 11.48 -5.59 -14.72
N ASP A 59 10.23 -5.40 -14.29
CA ASP A 59 9.03 -5.91 -15.00
C ASP A 59 8.38 -4.89 -15.95
N ALA A 60 9.04 -3.77 -16.23
CA ALA A 60 8.60 -2.78 -17.24
C ALA A 60 9.17 -3.05 -18.65
N ASN A 61 9.72 -4.24 -18.91
CA ASN A 61 10.21 -4.63 -20.23
C ASN A 61 9.69 -6.02 -20.63
N ARG A 62 8.44 -6.08 -21.07
CA ARG A 62 7.90 -7.22 -21.82
C ARG A 62 6.98 -6.77 -22.94
#